data_AF-A0A7W8PH01-F1
#
_entry.id   AF-A0A7W8PH01-F1
#
_cell.length_a   1.000
_cell.length_b   1.000
_cell.length_c   1.000
_cell.angle_alpha   90.00
_cell.angle_beta   90.00
_cell.angle_gamma   90.00
#
_symmetry.space_group_name_H-M   'P 1'
#
loop_
_entity.id
_entity.type
_entity.pdbx_description
1 polymer ?
#
loop_
_entity_poly.entity_id
_entity_poly.type
_entity_poly.pdbx_seq_one_letter_code
_entity_poly.pdbx_strand_id
1 'polypeptide(L)' 'MSTAFIEHWSMPHEEGGENHIIRSPDSEAAYGHALTIRDSIRSARAPVITGQYRDIETGLWTVFVRVLPDPQQ' A
#
# COMPACT_ATOMS: atom_id res chain seq x y z
N MET A 1 16.28 -14.65 13.75
CA MET A 1 14.84 -14.32 13.75
C MET A 1 14.70 -12.97 13.09
N SER A 2 13.99 -12.88 11.96
CA SER A 2 13.72 -11.60 11.31
C SER A 2 12.81 -10.80 12.23
N THR A 3 13.24 -9.63 12.68
CA THR A 3 12.42 -8.72 13.47
C THR A 3 11.25 -8.24 12.62
N ALA A 4 10.01 -8.42 13.08
CA ALA A 4 8.85 -7.89 12.40
C ALA A 4 8.95 -6.36 12.36
N PHE A 5 8.98 -5.80 11.15
CA PHE A 5 8.95 -4.36 10.92
C PHE A 5 7.96 -4.04 9.81
N ILE A 6 7.53 -2.79 9.74
CA ILE A 6 6.71 -2.26 8.66
C ILE A 6 7.40 -1.01 8.14
N GLU A 7 7.71 -1.01 6.86
CA GLU A 7 8.09 0.19 6.12
C GLU A 7 6.86 0.71 5.38
N HIS A 8 6.62 2.01 5.43
CA HIS A 8 5.51 2.64 4.74
C HIS A 8 5.96 3.95 4.11
N TRP A 9 5.72 4.08 2.81
CA TRP A 9 5.88 5.34 2.08
C TRP A 9 4.55 5.76 1.49
N SER A 10 4.26 7.06 1.58
CA SER A 10 3.20 7.71 0.84
C SER A 10 3.84 8.61 -0.21
N MET A 11 3.46 8.43 -1.46
CA MET A 11 3.94 9.18 -2.62
C MET A 11 2.77 9.97 -3.19
N PRO A 12 2.40 11.10 -2.54
CA PRO A 12 1.47 12.03 -3.13
C PRO A 12 2.17 12.64 -4.36
N HIS A 13 1.46 12.81 -5.47
CA HIS A 13 1.95 13.41 -6.74
C HIS A 13 2.69 12.47 -7.72
N GLU A 14 2.54 11.15 -7.67
CA GLU A 14 2.96 10.29 -8.78
C GLU A 14 1.99 10.34 -9.96
N GLU A 15 2.49 10.17 -11.19
CA GLU A 15 1.64 9.98 -12.37
C GLU A 15 0.70 8.78 -12.14
N GLY A 16 -0.61 9.05 -12.09
CA GLY A 16 -1.63 8.03 -11.84
C GLY A 16 -2.23 8.01 -10.43
N GLY A 17 -1.90 8.97 -9.55
CA GLY A 17 -2.60 9.23 -8.28
C GLY A 17 -1.73 9.15 -7.04
N GLU A 18 -2.36 9.17 -5.86
CA GLU A 18 -1.65 8.97 -4.58
C GLU A 18 -1.36 7.48 -4.37
N ASN A 19 -0.09 7.13 -4.21
CA ASN A 19 0.35 5.75 -3.97
C ASN A 19 0.87 5.58 -2.54
N HIS A 20 0.51 4.49 -1.89
CA HIS A 20 1.15 4.02 -0.68
C HIS A 20 1.83 2.68 -0.94
N ILE A 21 3.08 2.54 -0.48
CA ILE A 21 3.85 1.30 -0.54
C ILE A 21 4.13 0.87 0.89
N ILE A 22 3.74 -0.37 1.21
CA ILE A 22 3.94 -0.99 2.52
C ILE A 22 4.82 -2.21 2.33
N ARG A 23 5.89 -2.36 3.13
CA ARG A 23 6.79 -3.52 3.06
C ARG A 23 7.01 -4.14 4.43
N SER A 24 7.08 -5.46 4.48
CA SER A 24 7.42 -6.21 5.69
C SER A 24 8.01 -7.58 5.34
N PRO A 25 8.88 -8.17 6.18
CA PRO A 25 9.22 -9.59 6.06
C PRO A 25 8.01 -10.51 6.30
N ASP A 26 6.94 -10.01 6.93
CA ASP A 26 5.71 -10.73 7.23
C ASP A 26 4.56 -10.27 6.30
N SER A 27 3.98 -11.23 5.58
CA SER A 27 2.91 -10.96 4.61
C SER A 27 1.64 -10.41 5.27
N GLU A 28 1.26 -11.01 6.40
CA GLU A 28 0.03 -10.68 7.11
C GLU A 28 0.15 -9.29 7.75
N ALA A 29 1.31 -8.98 8.34
CA ALA A 29 1.58 -7.66 8.89
C ALA A 29 1.52 -6.56 7.80
N ALA A 30 2.17 -6.78 6.65
CA ALA A 30 2.11 -5.83 5.53
C ALA A 30 0.68 -5.64 5.01
N TYR A 31 -0.06 -6.73 4.82
CA TYR A 31 -1.41 -6.67 4.28
C TYR A 31 -2.40 -6.04 5.27
N GLY A 32 -2.35 -6.42 6.54
CA GLY A 32 -3.19 -5.82 7.59
C GLY A 32 -2.99 -4.32 7.74
N HIS A 33 -1.74 -3.85 7.65
CA HIS A 33 -1.44 -2.42 7.64
C HIS A 33 -1.99 -1.72 6.39
N ALA A 34 -1.83 -2.33 5.20
CA ALA A 34 -2.38 -1.79 3.96
C ALA A 34 -3.91 -1.70 3.97
N LEU A 35 -4.62 -2.65 4.59
CA LEU A 35 -6.08 -2.58 4.77
C LEU A 35 -6.50 -1.39 5.62
N THR A 36 -5.76 -1.08 6.68
CA THR A 36 -6.03 0.08 7.54
C THR A 36 -5.93 1.39 6.75
N ILE A 37 -4.90 1.53 5.91
CA ILE A 37 -4.71 2.68 5.01
C ILE A 37 -5.85 2.76 3.99
N ARG A 38 -6.14 1.64 3.30
CA ARG A 38 -7.20 1.57 2.29
C ARG A 38 -8.54 1.99 2.86
N ASP A 39 -8.89 1.52 4.05
CA ASP A 39 -10.19 1.80 4.65
C ASP A 39 -10.32 3.27 5.08
N SER A 40 -9.22 3.88 5.55
CA SER A 40 -9.15 5.34 5.76
C SER A 40 -9.41 6.12 4.46
N ILE A 41 -8.79 5.74 3.34
CA ILE A 41 -8.98 6.41 2.05
C ILE A 41 -10.40 6.20 1.50
N ARG A 42 -10.94 4.98 1.59
CA ARG A 42 -12.31 4.68 1.16
C ARG A 42 -13.34 5.47 1.96
N SER A 43 -13.09 5.75 3.24
CA SER A 43 -13.93 6.62 4.04
C SER A 43 -14.01 8.06 3.50
N ALA A 44 -12.96 8.50 2.79
CA ALA A 44 -12.91 9.77 2.05
C ALA A 44 -13.53 9.69 0.64
N ARG A 45 -14.18 8.56 0.29
CA ARG A 45 -14.90 8.29 -0.97
C ARG A 45 -14.03 8.25 -2.23
N ALA A 46 -12.73 8.03 -2.12
CA ALA A 46 -11.88 7.84 -3.28
C ALA A 46 -11.83 6.34 -3.71
N PRO A 47 -11.86 6.03 -5.02
CA PRO A 47 -11.63 4.69 -5.52
C PRO A 47 -10.18 4.24 -5.29
N VAL A 48 -9.98 2.98 -4.88
CA VAL A 48 -8.66 2.45 -4.50
C VAL A 48 -8.42 1.07 -5.11
N ILE A 49 -7.21 0.85 -5.63
CA ILE A 49 -6.69 -0.47 -6.01
C ILE A 49 -5.66 -0.93 -4.98
N THR A 50 -5.72 -2.20 -4.58
CA THR A 50 -4.72 -2.82 -3.71
C THR A 50 -4.16 -4.07 -4.35
N GLY A 51 -2.86 -4.29 -4.26
CA GLY A 51 -2.21 -5.53 -4.68
C GLY A 51 -1.00 -5.86 -3.83
N GLN A 52 -0.66 -7.14 -3.77
CA GLN A 52 0.45 -7.66 -2.97
C GLN A 52 1.34 -8.54 -3.83
N TYR A 53 2.65 -8.43 -3.63
CA TYR A 53 3.64 -9.33 -4.20
C TYR A 53 4.82 -9.52 -3.24
N ARG A 54 5.63 -10.54 -3.50
CA ARG A 54 6.91 -10.72 -2.81
C ARG A 54 8.03 -10.21 -3.70
N ASP A 55 8.77 -9.24 -3.22
CA ASP A 55 9.94 -8.69 -3.90
C ASP A 55 11.08 -9.72 -3.86
N ILE A 56 11.62 -10.06 -5.03
CA ILE A 56 12.61 -11.14 -5.17
C ILE A 56 13.99 -10.70 -4.68
N GLU A 57 14.34 -9.42 -4.84
CA GLU A 57 15.67 -8.89 -4.50
C GLU A 57 15.83 -8.74 -2.99
N THR A 58 14.77 -8.26 -2.33
CA THR A 58 14.77 -7.98 -0.89
C THR A 58 14.14 -9.09 -0.06
N GLY A 59 13.36 -9.98 -0.68
CA GLY A 59 12.60 -11.02 -0.02
C GLY A 59 11.38 -10.54 0.77
N LEU A 60 11.11 -9.23 0.78
CA LEU A 60 10.03 -8.59 1.53
C LEU A 60 8.68 -8.76 0.81
N TRP A 61 7.61 -8.86 1.59
CA TRP A 61 6.25 -8.68 1.10
C TRP A 61 5.99 -7.19 0.89
N THR A 62 5.55 -6.83 -0.30
CA THR A 62 5.20 -5.47 -0.68
C THR A 62 3.72 -5.40 -1.02
N VAL A 63 3.02 -4.43 -0.44
CA VAL A 63 1.61 -4.13 -0.73
C VAL A 63 1.54 -2.70 -1.23
N PHE A 64 0.89 -2.50 -2.37
CA PHE A 64 0.59 -1.15 -2.87
C PHE A 64 -0.89 -0.83 -2.65
N VAL A 65 -1.17 0.42 -2.29
CA VAL A 65 -2.51 1.00 -2.24
C VAL A 65 -2.49 2.23 -3.14
N ARG A 66 -3.18 2.16 -4.28
CA ARG A 66 -3.28 3.25 -5.25
C ARG A 66 -4.64 3.90 -5.18
N VAL A 67 -4.66 5.18 -4.88
CA VAL A 67 -5.86 6.01 -5.00
C VAL A 67 -5.99 6.43 -6.45
N LEU A 68 -7.08 6.04 -7.10
CA LEU A 68 -7.32 6.44 -8.48
C LEU A 68 -7.84 7.88 -8.51
N PRO A 69 -7.45 8.69 -9.52
CA PRO A 69 -8.05 9.99 -9.72
C PRO A 69 -9.56 9.83 -9.92
N ASP A 70 -10.33 10.81 -9.43
CA ASP A 70 -11.76 10.85 -9.66
C ASP A 70 -12.00 10.95 -11.19
N PRO A 71 -12.70 9.99 -11.82
CA PRO A 71 -12.98 10.06 -13.26
C PRO A 71 -13.83 11.28 -13.67
N GLN A 72 -14.35 12.07 -12.72
CA GLN A 72 -15.11 13.29 -12.97
C GLN A 72 -14.29 14.60 -12.94
N GLN A 73 -12.97 14.55 -12.74
CA GLN A 73 -12.07 15.71 -12.90
C GLN A 73 -11.44 15.78 -14.29
#